data_AF-A0A1R1LPL5-F1
#
_entry.id   AF-A0A1R1LPL5-F1
#
_cell.length_a   1.000
_cell.length_b   1.000
_cell.length_c   1.000
_cell.angle_alpha   90.00
_cell.angle_beta   90.00
_cell.angle_gamma   90.00
#
_symmetry.space_group_name_H-M   'P 1'
#
loop_
_entity.id
_entity.type
_entity.pdbx_description
1 polymer ?
#
loop_
_entity_poly.entity_id
_entity_poly.type
_entity_poly.pdbx_seq_one_letter_code
_entity_poly.pdbx_strand_id
1 'polypeptide(L)'
;MVGIGLVRNSLGAGDTGAGTVDGWRFDIAGAGHLYQSGSNLVYASGDGYSTTFVPVTGQPGVYTTPAGVKADLVAAGSGWKLTSRTSATVTTFDADGNPVSLADRNGNTVAITWAGGLPTKVVAAQAAFSPSGTVAASRTAWITTTATSITVSQGASVSAPLRTAKLTKDSAGDWSQFTDPNGTVTTFSYAGGDLTGVQVPDAGTVSWGLDSGGRVTSSTRANASAGSPGDAVTRFAYPTSTQTLVAGPNTDQTQAVSAVPRTTYQIDASGRVMSVLDAVGRSKS
;
A
#
# COMPACT_ATOMS: atom_id res chain seq x y z
N MET A 1 13.32 -7.18 6.03
CA MET A 1 13.16 -7.53 4.60
C MET A 1 12.68 -6.29 3.88
N VAL A 2 13.08 -6.09 2.61
CA VAL A 2 12.61 -4.95 1.79
C VAL A 2 11.49 -5.45 0.89
N GLY A 3 10.29 -4.91 1.07
CA GLY A 3 9.15 -5.19 0.18
C GLY A 3 9.23 -4.36 -1.09
N ILE A 4 8.84 -4.94 -2.22
CA ILE A 4 8.60 -4.23 -3.49
C ILE A 4 7.21 -4.69 -3.91
N GLY A 5 6.28 -3.74 -4.03
CA GLY A 5 4.89 -4.02 -4.38
C GLY A 5 4.30 -2.94 -5.26
N LEU A 6 3.05 -3.17 -5.66
CA LEU A 6 2.22 -2.20 -6.35
C LEU A 6 0.96 -1.99 -5.53
N VAL A 7 0.55 -0.73 -5.42
CA VAL A 7 -0.60 -0.30 -4.63
C VAL A 7 -1.51 0.52 -5.52
N ARG A 8 -2.82 0.33 -5.38
CA ARG A 8 -3.82 1.11 -6.10
C ARG A 8 -4.82 1.65 -5.09
N ASN A 9 -5.05 2.96 -5.16
CA ASN A 9 -6.14 3.58 -4.45
C ASN A 9 -7.27 3.85 -5.45
N SER A 10 -8.31 3.01 -5.44
CA SER A 10 -9.43 3.11 -6.39
C SER A 10 -10.21 4.43 -6.28
N LEU A 11 -10.13 5.12 -5.14
CA LEU A 11 -10.80 6.40 -4.89
C LEU A 11 -9.81 7.57 -4.80
N GLY A 12 -8.51 7.33 -5.02
CA GLY A 12 -7.48 8.34 -4.94
C GLY A 12 -7.46 9.24 -6.17
N ALA A 13 -7.96 10.47 -6.05
CA ALA A 13 -7.71 11.49 -7.05
C ALA A 13 -6.28 12.06 -6.89
N GLY A 14 -5.49 12.06 -7.97
CA GLY A 14 -4.21 12.79 -8.02
C GLY A 14 -2.92 11.95 -7.91
N ASP A 15 -3.00 10.63 -7.79
CA ASP A 15 -1.82 9.75 -7.77
C ASP A 15 -1.36 9.39 -9.20
N THR A 16 -0.94 10.39 -9.97
CA THR A 16 -0.48 10.24 -11.36
C THR A 16 1.00 10.58 -11.54
N GLY A 17 1.77 10.60 -10.45
CA GLY A 17 3.19 10.93 -10.46
C GLY A 17 4.09 9.79 -10.95
N ALA A 18 5.39 10.06 -11.00
CA ALA A 18 6.42 9.03 -11.20
C ALA A 18 6.21 7.83 -10.26
N GLY A 19 6.48 6.62 -10.74
CA GLY A 19 6.23 5.36 -10.03
C GLY A 19 4.87 4.74 -10.32
N THR A 20 4.06 5.37 -11.16
CA THR A 20 2.73 4.88 -11.52
C THR A 20 2.75 4.16 -12.87
N VAL A 21 2.05 3.03 -12.95
CA VAL A 21 1.85 2.20 -14.13
C VAL A 21 0.38 1.75 -14.14
N ASP A 22 -0.41 2.27 -15.09
CA ASP A 22 -1.84 1.95 -15.26
C ASP A 22 -2.70 2.15 -14.00
N GLY A 23 -2.46 3.23 -13.25
CA GLY A 23 -3.17 3.53 -12.00
C GLY A 23 -2.71 2.74 -10.79
N TRP A 24 -1.64 1.93 -10.93
CA TRP A 24 -0.96 1.26 -9.83
C TRP A 24 0.38 1.94 -9.58
N ARG A 25 0.71 2.21 -8.32
CA ARG A 25 1.96 2.85 -7.92
C ARG A 25 2.91 1.85 -7.29
N PHE A 26 4.19 1.95 -7.58
CA PHE A 26 5.22 1.22 -6.84
C PHE A 26 5.26 1.68 -5.37
N ASP A 27 5.18 0.74 -4.45
CA ASP A 27 5.55 0.92 -3.05
C ASP A 27 6.79 0.08 -2.74
N ILE A 28 7.89 0.76 -2.42
CA ILE A 28 9.18 0.13 -2.14
C ILE A 28 9.52 0.42 -0.69
N ALA A 29 9.71 -0.64 0.09
CA ALA A 29 10.01 -0.59 1.52
C ALA A 29 8.99 0.17 2.39
N GLY A 30 7.76 0.37 1.91
CA GLY A 30 6.76 1.21 2.58
C GLY A 30 7.16 2.69 2.62
N ALA A 31 8.00 3.14 1.68
CA ALA A 31 8.54 4.49 1.69
C ALA A 31 7.47 5.55 1.46
N GLY A 32 6.40 5.20 0.75
CA GLY A 32 5.43 6.16 0.25
C GLY A 32 6.05 7.13 -0.75
N HIS A 33 5.36 8.23 -0.99
CA HIS A 33 5.80 9.31 -1.87
C HIS A 33 5.26 10.65 -1.40
N LEU A 34 5.79 11.73 -1.98
CA LEU A 34 5.32 13.08 -1.79
C LEU A 34 4.74 13.62 -3.10
N TYR A 35 3.72 14.45 -3.01
CA TYR A 35 3.27 15.27 -4.13
C TYR A 35 2.79 16.64 -3.63
N GLN A 36 2.84 17.63 -4.51
CA GLN A 36 2.42 18.99 -4.19
C GLN A 36 0.90 19.14 -4.29
N SER A 37 0.32 19.86 -3.34
CA SER A 37 -1.08 20.29 -3.35
C SER A 37 -1.14 21.78 -2.99
N GLY A 38 -1.12 22.63 -4.02
CA GLY A 38 -0.88 24.06 -3.84
C GLY A 38 0.50 24.31 -3.20
N SER A 39 0.54 25.06 -2.10
CA SER A 39 1.75 25.26 -1.30
C SER A 39 2.08 24.10 -0.37
N ASN A 40 1.17 23.13 -0.19
CA ASN A 40 1.33 22.05 0.76
C ASN A 40 1.99 20.83 0.12
N LEU A 41 2.55 19.96 0.96
CA LEU A 41 3.03 18.65 0.54
C LEU A 41 2.13 17.57 1.12
N VAL A 42 1.69 16.66 0.27
CA VAL A 42 0.96 15.47 0.71
C VAL A 42 1.91 14.30 0.70
N TYR A 43 2.07 13.66 1.85
CA TYR A 43 2.68 12.35 1.95
C TYR A 43 1.60 11.29 1.78
N ALA A 44 1.84 10.32 0.90
CA ALA A 44 0.98 9.16 0.72
C ALA A 44 1.81 7.88 0.83
N SER A 45 1.46 7.02 1.79
CA SER A 45 2.10 5.71 1.99
C SER A 45 1.42 4.62 1.16
N GLY A 46 2.10 3.49 1.00
CA GLY A 46 1.60 2.36 0.21
C GLY A 46 0.35 1.67 0.77
N ASP A 47 0.05 1.86 2.06
CA ASP A 47 -1.16 1.35 2.71
C ASP A 47 -2.42 2.22 2.49
N GLY A 48 -2.32 3.25 1.65
CA GLY A 48 -3.41 4.18 1.35
C GLY A 48 -3.58 5.31 2.38
N TYR A 49 -2.77 5.35 3.44
CA TYR A 49 -2.73 6.50 4.33
C TYR A 49 -2.12 7.71 3.61
N SER A 50 -2.70 8.88 3.81
CA SER A 50 -2.15 10.14 3.33
C SER A 50 -2.31 11.26 4.34
N THR A 51 -1.41 12.23 4.30
CA THR A 51 -1.42 13.37 5.22
C THR A 51 -0.74 14.60 4.62
N THR A 52 -1.20 15.79 5.01
CA THR A 52 -0.81 17.06 4.37
C THR A 52 0.07 17.90 5.29
N PHE A 53 1.34 18.04 4.94
CA PHE A 53 2.31 18.92 5.59
C PHE A 53 2.18 20.34 5.05
N VAL A 54 2.02 21.31 5.96
CA VAL A 54 1.82 22.73 5.63
C VAL A 54 3.11 23.51 5.88
N PRO A 55 3.63 24.29 4.93
CA PRO A 55 4.83 25.11 5.13
C PRO A 55 4.69 26.06 6.33
N VAL A 56 5.75 26.22 7.11
CA VAL A 56 5.78 27.16 8.23
C VAL A 56 6.15 28.56 7.72
N THR A 57 5.26 29.54 7.95
CA THR A 57 5.49 30.93 7.55
C THR A 57 6.78 31.47 8.18
N GLY A 58 7.65 32.04 7.34
CA GLY A 58 8.95 32.59 7.77
C GLY A 58 10.05 31.56 8.02
N GLN A 59 9.81 30.27 7.79
CA GLN A 59 10.81 29.20 7.93
C GLN A 59 10.87 28.34 6.66
N PRO A 60 11.59 28.79 5.61
CA PRO A 60 11.70 28.06 4.35
C PRO A 60 12.16 26.62 4.55
N GLY A 61 11.45 25.66 3.96
CA GLY A 61 11.78 24.25 4.02
C GLY A 61 11.38 23.55 5.33
N VAL A 62 10.69 24.22 6.25
CA VAL A 62 10.11 23.61 7.44
C VAL A 62 8.60 23.45 7.25
N TYR A 63 8.07 22.30 7.66
CA TYR A 63 6.65 21.99 7.52
C TYR A 63 6.02 21.61 8.87
N THR A 64 4.77 21.99 9.06
CA THR A 64 3.95 21.65 10.22
C THR A 64 3.47 20.21 10.09
N THR A 65 3.78 19.39 11.09
CA THR A 65 3.27 18.01 11.22
C THR A 65 1.77 18.02 11.51
N PRO A 66 0.95 17.29 10.73
CA PRO A 66 -0.50 17.21 10.99
C PRO A 66 -0.83 16.48 12.28
N ALA A 67 -1.98 16.79 12.87
CA ALA A 67 -2.41 16.17 14.12
C ALA A 67 -2.51 14.64 13.99
N GLY A 68 -1.94 13.93 14.96
CA GLY A 68 -1.90 12.45 14.99
C GLY A 68 -0.74 11.83 14.20
N VAL A 69 0.02 12.61 13.43
CA VAL A 69 1.17 12.13 12.66
C VAL A 69 2.44 12.19 13.50
N LYS A 70 3.20 11.09 13.52
CA LYS A 70 4.46 10.98 14.26
C LYS A 70 5.66 11.06 13.32
N ALA A 71 5.74 12.13 12.53
CA ALA A 71 6.83 12.33 11.59
C ALA A 71 7.14 13.82 11.36
N ASP A 72 8.39 14.11 11.02
CA ASP A 72 8.90 15.44 10.67
C ASP A 72 9.25 15.48 9.19
N LEU A 73 8.74 16.48 8.47
CA LEU A 73 9.10 16.73 7.07
C LEU A 73 9.90 18.03 6.97
N VAL A 74 11.07 17.94 6.33
CA VAL A 74 11.93 19.10 6.04
C VAL A 74 12.43 19.04 4.61
N ALA A 75 12.71 20.19 4.00
CA ALA A 75 13.43 20.26 2.74
C ALA A 75 14.87 19.76 2.92
N ALA A 76 15.40 19.08 1.92
CA ALA A 76 16.75 18.54 1.91
C ALA A 76 17.33 18.58 0.50
N GLY A 77 18.25 19.52 0.24
CA GLY A 77 18.77 19.75 -1.11
C GLY A 77 17.66 20.16 -2.06
N SER A 78 17.52 19.43 -3.18
CA SER A 78 16.45 19.63 -4.16
C SER A 78 15.13 18.91 -3.83
N GLY A 79 15.10 18.08 -2.77
CA GLY A 79 13.93 17.29 -2.39
C GLY A 79 13.61 17.42 -0.90
N TRP A 80 13.21 16.32 -0.27
CA TRP A 80 12.72 16.32 1.10
C TRP A 80 13.22 15.15 1.93
N LYS A 81 13.14 15.30 3.25
CA LYS A 81 13.43 14.28 4.24
C LYS A 81 12.26 14.15 5.21
N LEU A 82 11.65 12.96 5.26
CA LEU A 82 10.64 12.58 6.24
C LEU A 82 11.30 11.70 7.32
N THR A 83 11.21 12.12 8.57
CA THR A 83 11.78 11.38 9.71
C THR A 83 10.65 10.89 10.61
N SER A 84 10.51 9.58 10.75
CA SER A 84 9.57 8.98 11.70
C SER A 84 10.03 9.20 13.13
N ARG A 85 9.20 9.84 13.96
CA ARG A 85 9.46 10.03 15.39
C ARG A 85 9.28 8.74 16.20
N THR A 86 8.64 7.71 15.62
CA THR A 86 8.44 6.41 16.28
C THR A 86 9.64 5.48 16.04
N SER A 87 10.09 5.37 14.79
CA SER A 87 11.13 4.42 14.42
C SER A 87 12.53 5.04 14.28
N ALA A 88 12.62 6.38 14.17
CA ALA A 88 13.79 7.10 13.69
C ALA A 88 14.21 6.69 12.25
N THR A 89 13.30 6.09 11.48
CA THR A 89 13.49 5.87 10.06
C THR A 89 13.47 7.20 9.33
N VAL A 90 14.44 7.38 8.43
CA VAL A 90 14.57 8.54 7.57
C VAL A 90 14.29 8.11 6.14
N THR A 91 13.26 8.68 5.52
CA THR A 91 13.01 8.57 4.08
C THR A 91 13.44 9.87 3.41
N THR A 92 14.21 9.76 2.33
CA THR A 92 14.64 10.88 1.50
C THR A 92 13.98 10.78 0.14
N PHE A 93 13.52 11.93 -0.36
CA PHE A 93 12.80 12.05 -1.61
C PHE A 93 13.56 12.98 -2.55
N ASP A 94 13.45 12.73 -3.86
CA ASP A 94 13.91 13.65 -4.90
C ASP A 94 12.95 14.85 -5.06
N ALA A 95 13.25 15.72 -6.04
CA ALA A 95 12.46 16.92 -6.32
C ALA A 95 11.05 16.60 -6.86
N ASP A 96 10.86 15.41 -7.42
CA ASP A 96 9.57 14.93 -7.93
C ASP A 96 8.76 14.22 -6.82
N GLY A 97 9.31 14.11 -5.61
CA GLY A 97 8.67 13.48 -4.47
C GLY A 97 8.79 11.95 -4.45
N ASN A 98 9.67 11.36 -5.27
CA ASN A 98 9.90 9.91 -5.26
C ASN A 98 10.93 9.53 -4.19
N PRO A 99 10.72 8.43 -3.46
CA PRO A 99 11.68 7.98 -2.46
C PRO A 99 12.96 7.48 -3.14
N VAL A 100 14.11 8.01 -2.72
CA VAL A 100 15.43 7.62 -3.26
C VAL A 100 16.29 6.88 -2.24
N SER A 101 16.06 7.10 -0.95
CA SER A 101 16.71 6.33 0.10
C SER A 101 15.89 6.26 1.38
N LEU A 102 15.95 5.13 2.06
CA LEU A 102 15.45 4.91 3.41
C LEU A 102 16.62 4.49 4.29
N ALA A 103 16.74 5.07 5.47
CA ALA A 103 17.69 4.64 6.49
C ALA A 103 16.94 4.32 7.79
N ASP A 104 17.17 3.14 8.35
CA ASP A 104 16.67 2.84 9.70
C ASP A 104 17.56 3.47 10.79
N ARG A 105 17.15 3.35 12.05
CA ARG A 105 17.90 3.89 13.20
C ARG A 105 19.30 3.31 13.36
N ASN A 106 19.56 2.13 12.80
CA ASN A 106 20.83 1.44 12.87
C ASN A 106 21.73 1.80 11.67
N GLY A 107 21.25 2.66 10.76
CA GLY A 107 21.95 3.05 9.55
C GLY A 107 21.83 2.04 8.40
N ASN A 108 21.00 1.00 8.52
CA ASN A 108 20.74 0.13 7.38
C ASN A 108 19.97 0.91 6.33
N THR A 109 20.34 0.76 5.07
CA THR A 109 19.81 1.58 3.98
C THR A 109 19.09 0.76 2.92
N VAL A 110 18.10 1.38 2.31
CA VAL A 110 17.47 0.95 1.06
C VAL A 110 17.61 2.10 0.08
N ALA A 111 18.42 1.95 -0.95
CA ALA A 111 18.57 2.92 -2.03
C ALA A 111 17.72 2.51 -3.24
N ILE A 112 17.03 3.48 -3.84
CA ILE A 112 16.13 3.28 -4.98
C ILE A 112 16.64 4.13 -6.15
N THR A 113 16.87 3.49 -7.30
CA THR A 113 17.26 4.16 -8.54
C THR A 113 16.06 4.28 -9.45
N TRP A 114 15.84 5.49 -9.96
CA TRP A 114 14.75 5.84 -10.84
C TRP A 114 15.28 6.16 -12.24
N ALA A 115 14.54 5.76 -13.28
CA ALA A 115 14.81 6.15 -14.66
C ALA A 115 13.48 6.25 -15.43
N GLY A 116 13.30 7.32 -16.20
CA GLY A 116 12.06 7.56 -16.94
C GLY A 116 10.81 7.62 -16.05
N GLY A 117 10.96 8.09 -14.81
CA GLY A 117 9.87 8.14 -13.83
C GLY A 117 9.47 6.80 -13.22
N LEU A 118 10.20 5.71 -13.44
CA LEU A 118 9.93 4.40 -12.83
C LEU A 118 11.14 3.88 -12.04
N PRO A 119 10.94 3.11 -10.97
CA PRO A 119 12.04 2.51 -10.24
C PRO A 119 12.64 1.37 -11.07
N THR A 120 13.96 1.30 -11.15
CA THR A 120 14.70 0.31 -11.95
C THR A 120 15.63 -0.56 -11.13
N LYS A 121 16.04 -0.10 -9.94
CA LYS A 121 16.96 -0.82 -9.07
C LYS A 121 16.70 -0.48 -7.61
N VAL A 122 16.75 -1.50 -6.76
CA VAL A 122 16.69 -1.37 -5.31
C VAL A 122 17.91 -2.06 -4.70
N VAL A 123 18.64 -1.36 -3.85
CA VAL A 123 19.79 -1.89 -3.13
C VAL A 123 19.54 -1.79 -1.63
N ALA A 124 19.44 -2.93 -0.96
CA ALA A 124 19.41 -3.01 0.49
C ALA A 124 20.82 -3.27 1.01
N ALA A 125 21.33 -2.38 1.85
CA ALA A 125 22.66 -2.49 2.46
C ALA A 125 22.54 -2.42 3.98
N GLN A 126 23.27 -3.30 4.67
CA GLN A 126 23.41 -3.18 6.11
C GLN A 126 24.39 -2.05 6.43
N ALA A 127 24.16 -1.32 7.52
CA ALA A 127 25.22 -0.51 8.09
C ALA A 127 26.42 -1.41 8.38
N ALA A 128 27.63 -0.86 8.27
CA ALA A 128 28.83 -1.55 8.72
C ALA A 128 28.75 -1.71 10.25
N PHE A 129 28.16 -2.80 10.72
CA PHE A 129 28.24 -3.23 12.10
C PHE A 129 29.04 -4.52 12.14
N SER A 130 30.34 -4.41 12.32
CA SER A 130 31.17 -5.57 12.57
C SER A 130 32.37 -5.22 13.43
N PRO A 131 32.49 -5.80 14.63
CA PRO A 131 33.75 -5.86 15.36
C PRO A 131 34.86 -6.60 14.57
N SER A 132 34.50 -7.38 13.55
CA SER A 132 35.40 -8.17 12.69
C SER A 132 35.52 -7.65 11.25
N GLY A 133 35.00 -6.45 10.94
CA GLY A 133 35.10 -5.81 9.62
C GLY A 133 34.28 -6.43 8.49
N THR A 134 33.46 -7.46 8.74
CA THR A 134 32.64 -8.10 7.68
C THR A 134 31.23 -7.49 7.65
N VAL A 135 30.94 -6.70 6.62
CA VAL A 135 29.59 -6.18 6.33
C VAL A 135 28.79 -7.26 5.60
N ALA A 136 27.53 -7.49 5.99
CA ALA A 136 26.66 -8.38 5.23
C ALA A 136 26.51 -7.86 3.79
N ALA A 137 26.66 -8.76 2.81
CA ALA A 137 26.64 -8.38 1.40
C ALA A 137 25.29 -7.76 1.00
N SER A 138 25.34 -6.54 0.46
CA SER A 138 24.18 -5.82 -0.08
C SER A 138 23.35 -6.72 -0.99
N ARG A 139 22.02 -6.63 -0.87
CA ARG A 139 21.09 -7.34 -1.73
C ARG A 139 20.58 -6.38 -2.79
N THR A 140 20.64 -6.79 -4.05
CA THR A 140 20.19 -5.96 -5.17
C THR A 140 19.02 -6.63 -5.86
N ALA A 141 18.01 -5.83 -6.19
CA ALA A 141 16.92 -6.20 -7.09
C ALA A 141 16.85 -5.21 -8.25
N TRP A 142 16.56 -5.71 -9.44
CA TRP A 142 16.26 -4.93 -10.63
C TRP A 142 14.78 -5.05 -10.95
N ILE A 143 14.21 -3.95 -11.40
CA ILE A 143 12.81 -3.84 -11.78
C ILE A 143 12.78 -3.51 -13.27
N THR A 144 12.18 -4.39 -14.06
CA THR A 144 11.99 -4.22 -15.50
C THR A 144 10.50 -4.09 -15.77
N THR A 145 10.09 -2.91 -16.23
CA THR A 145 8.70 -2.63 -16.63
C THR A 145 8.59 -2.61 -18.15
N THR A 146 7.62 -3.33 -18.68
CA THR A 146 7.23 -3.34 -20.10
C THR A 146 5.75 -3.00 -20.22
N ALA A 147 5.25 -2.86 -21.45
CA ALA A 147 3.83 -2.60 -21.70
C ALA A 147 2.88 -3.67 -21.10
N THR A 148 3.38 -4.90 -20.92
CA THR A 148 2.57 -6.08 -20.54
C THR A 148 3.04 -6.76 -19.26
N SER A 149 4.17 -6.36 -18.68
CA SER A 149 4.71 -7.02 -17.49
C SER A 149 5.59 -6.12 -16.64
N ILE A 150 5.63 -6.43 -15.34
CA ILE A 150 6.65 -5.94 -14.41
C ILE A 150 7.38 -7.16 -13.87
N THR A 151 8.71 -7.16 -14.00
CA THR A 151 9.56 -8.25 -13.51
C THR A 151 10.53 -7.72 -12.47
N VAL A 152 10.54 -8.33 -11.28
CA VAL A 152 11.51 -8.04 -10.21
C VAL A 152 12.49 -9.20 -10.13
N SER A 153 13.75 -8.93 -10.49
CA SER A 153 14.84 -9.91 -10.46
C SER A 153 15.78 -9.58 -9.31
N GLN A 154 15.90 -10.45 -8.31
CA GLN A 154 16.89 -10.29 -7.23
C GLN A 154 18.08 -11.21 -7.48
N GLY A 155 19.30 -10.69 -7.44
CA GLY A 155 20.52 -11.48 -7.72
C GLY A 155 21.77 -10.63 -7.89
N ALA A 156 22.71 -11.12 -8.70
CA ALA A 156 23.92 -10.38 -9.07
C ALA A 156 23.71 -9.43 -10.26
N SER A 157 22.78 -9.77 -11.15
CA SER A 157 22.34 -8.93 -12.28
C SER A 157 20.94 -9.35 -12.75
N VAL A 158 20.38 -8.59 -13.70
CA VAL A 158 19.16 -8.97 -14.45
C VAL A 158 19.35 -10.31 -15.18
N SER A 159 20.55 -10.59 -15.69
CA SER A 159 20.90 -11.80 -16.45
C SER A 159 21.29 -12.99 -15.59
N ALA A 160 21.51 -12.78 -14.28
CA ALA A 160 21.83 -13.82 -13.31
C ALA A 160 21.00 -13.61 -12.02
N PRO A 161 19.66 -13.70 -12.10
CA PRO A 161 18.80 -13.62 -10.92
C PRO A 161 18.91 -14.90 -10.08
N LEU A 162 18.89 -14.74 -8.76
CA LEU A 162 18.70 -15.84 -7.82
C LEU A 162 17.21 -16.16 -7.64
N ARG A 163 16.35 -15.14 -7.78
CA ARG A 163 14.90 -15.26 -7.74
C ARG A 163 14.24 -14.16 -8.54
N THR A 164 13.07 -14.47 -9.08
CA THR A 164 12.29 -13.55 -9.91
C THR A 164 10.84 -13.59 -9.50
N ALA A 165 10.18 -12.44 -9.41
CA ALA A 165 8.73 -12.33 -9.33
C ALA A 165 8.22 -11.54 -10.53
N LYS A 166 7.01 -11.84 -11.01
CA LYS A 166 6.47 -11.24 -12.24
C LYS A 166 5.00 -10.91 -12.09
N LEU A 167 4.61 -9.69 -12.46
CA LEU A 167 3.23 -9.29 -12.68
C LEU A 167 2.98 -9.18 -14.19
N THR A 168 1.87 -9.70 -14.70
CA THR A 168 1.50 -9.64 -16.13
C THR A 168 0.08 -9.16 -16.34
N LYS A 169 -0.14 -8.54 -17.49
CA LYS A 169 -1.47 -8.11 -17.94
C LYS A 169 -2.20 -9.20 -18.70
N ASP A 170 -3.53 -9.13 -18.69
CA ASP A 170 -4.37 -9.84 -19.66
C ASP A 170 -4.51 -9.06 -20.99
N SER A 171 -5.37 -9.56 -21.88
CA SER A 171 -5.67 -8.93 -23.17
C SER A 171 -6.49 -7.64 -23.07
N ALA A 172 -7.15 -7.38 -21.94
CA ALA A 172 -7.87 -6.13 -21.70
C ALA A 172 -6.92 -5.02 -21.19
N GLY A 173 -5.70 -5.39 -20.77
CA GLY A 173 -4.70 -4.47 -20.26
C GLY A 173 -4.68 -4.38 -18.73
N ASP A 174 -5.49 -5.18 -18.04
CA ASP A 174 -5.55 -5.22 -16.58
C ASP A 174 -4.48 -6.17 -16.03
N TRP A 175 -3.89 -5.82 -14.88
CA TRP A 175 -2.93 -6.69 -14.19
C TRP A 175 -3.63 -7.95 -13.67
N SER A 176 -3.45 -9.08 -14.34
CA SER A 176 -4.27 -10.28 -14.15
C SER A 176 -3.57 -11.41 -13.40
N GLN A 177 -2.24 -11.39 -13.34
CA GLN A 177 -1.48 -12.51 -12.79
C GLN A 177 -0.18 -12.07 -12.14
N PHE A 178 0.06 -12.57 -10.92
CA PHE A 178 1.32 -12.48 -10.20
C PHE A 178 1.95 -13.86 -10.03
N THR A 179 3.14 -14.06 -10.56
CA THR A 179 3.96 -15.26 -10.36
C THR A 179 5.05 -14.97 -9.33
N ASP A 180 5.06 -15.73 -8.26
CA ASP A 180 6.06 -15.61 -7.19
C ASP A 180 7.39 -16.32 -7.56
N PRO A 181 8.46 -16.15 -6.75
CA PRO A 181 9.74 -16.83 -6.96
C PRO A 181 9.73 -18.35 -7.01
N ASN A 182 8.70 -18.99 -6.44
CA ASN A 182 8.54 -20.44 -6.46
C ASN A 182 7.75 -20.92 -7.69
N GLY A 183 7.27 -20.00 -8.52
CA GLY A 183 6.41 -20.28 -9.67
C GLY A 183 4.93 -20.37 -9.33
N THR A 184 4.52 -20.09 -8.09
CA THR A 184 3.11 -20.06 -7.70
C THR A 184 2.43 -18.85 -8.33
N VAL A 185 1.27 -19.09 -8.93
CA VAL A 185 0.54 -18.11 -9.74
C VAL A 185 -0.71 -17.64 -9.00
N THR A 186 -0.70 -16.41 -8.52
CA THR A 186 -1.90 -15.72 -8.03
C THR A 186 -2.59 -15.02 -9.19
N THR A 187 -3.91 -15.12 -9.31
CA THR A 187 -4.68 -14.41 -10.36
C THR A 187 -5.62 -13.37 -9.77
N PHE A 188 -5.88 -12.34 -10.56
CA PHE A 188 -6.72 -11.19 -10.23
C PHE A 188 -7.93 -11.16 -11.17
N SER A 189 -9.10 -10.85 -10.62
CA SER A 189 -10.34 -10.71 -11.37
C SER A 189 -10.86 -9.28 -11.29
N TYR A 190 -11.41 -8.78 -12.40
CA TYR A 190 -11.90 -7.42 -12.51
C TYR A 190 -13.34 -7.38 -13.01
N ALA A 191 -14.09 -6.37 -12.59
CA ALA A 191 -15.38 -6.01 -13.18
C ALA A 191 -15.43 -4.50 -13.39
N GLY A 192 -15.67 -4.05 -14.62
CA GLY A 192 -15.70 -2.62 -14.94
C GLY A 192 -14.39 -1.86 -14.66
N GLY A 193 -13.24 -2.55 -14.64
CA GLY A 193 -11.92 -1.99 -14.31
C GLY A 193 -11.60 -1.97 -12.80
N ASP A 194 -12.52 -2.41 -11.95
CA ASP A 194 -12.30 -2.55 -10.52
C ASP A 194 -11.87 -3.97 -10.15
N LEU A 195 -10.89 -4.09 -9.25
CA LEU A 195 -10.43 -5.38 -8.74
C LEU A 195 -11.52 -5.99 -7.85
N THR A 196 -12.07 -7.12 -8.27
CA THR A 196 -13.17 -7.81 -7.58
C THR A 196 -12.78 -9.16 -7.00
N GLY A 197 -11.57 -9.65 -7.26
CA GLY A 197 -11.11 -10.85 -6.59
C GLY A 197 -9.63 -11.19 -6.77
N VAL A 198 -9.15 -12.03 -5.86
CA VAL A 198 -7.81 -12.62 -5.85
C VAL A 198 -7.96 -14.12 -5.62
N GLN A 199 -7.33 -14.91 -6.48
CA GLN A 199 -7.21 -16.36 -6.33
C GLN A 199 -5.75 -16.70 -6.05
N VAL A 200 -5.49 -17.28 -4.88
CA VAL A 200 -4.18 -17.86 -4.55
C VAL A 200 -4.32 -19.38 -4.61
N PRO A 201 -3.43 -20.09 -5.34
CA PRO A 201 -3.41 -21.55 -5.34
C PRO A 201 -3.36 -22.08 -3.90
N ASP A 202 -4.15 -23.12 -3.62
CA ASP A 202 -4.27 -23.79 -2.32
C ASP A 202 -4.82 -22.97 -1.14
N ALA A 203 -4.74 -21.63 -1.18
CA ALA A 203 -5.29 -20.74 -0.14
C ALA A 203 -6.72 -20.26 -0.44
N GLY A 204 -7.20 -20.44 -1.67
CA GLY A 204 -8.57 -20.17 -2.10
C GLY A 204 -8.79 -18.78 -2.69
N THR A 205 -10.07 -18.43 -2.86
CA THR A 205 -10.51 -17.17 -3.44
C THR A 205 -10.95 -16.19 -2.36
N VAL A 206 -10.56 -14.93 -2.51
CA VAL A 206 -11.24 -13.80 -1.87
C VAL A 206 -11.82 -12.90 -2.95
N SER A 207 -13.09 -12.55 -2.84
CA SER A 207 -13.77 -11.63 -3.75
C SER A 207 -14.46 -10.50 -3.00
N TRP A 208 -14.72 -9.40 -3.71
CA TRP A 208 -15.35 -8.20 -3.16
C TRP A 208 -16.53 -7.76 -4.02
N GLY A 209 -17.64 -7.45 -3.36
CA GLY A 209 -18.73 -6.68 -3.93
C GLY A 209 -18.47 -5.19 -3.75
N LEU A 210 -18.81 -4.39 -4.75
CA LEU A 210 -18.64 -2.94 -4.76
C LEU A 210 -19.98 -2.24 -4.98
N ASP A 211 -20.19 -1.07 -4.39
CA ASP A 211 -21.30 -0.18 -4.76
C ASP A 211 -20.94 0.70 -5.96
N SER A 212 -21.89 1.52 -6.44
CA SER A 212 -21.68 2.43 -7.57
C SER A 212 -20.64 3.53 -7.31
N GLY A 213 -20.22 3.72 -6.06
CA GLY A 213 -19.15 4.63 -5.67
C GLY A 213 -17.80 3.91 -5.48
N GLY A 214 -17.68 2.64 -5.86
CA GLY A 214 -16.45 1.86 -5.74
C GLY A 214 -16.12 1.43 -4.30
N ARG A 215 -17.06 1.55 -3.36
CA ARG A 215 -16.84 1.14 -1.96
C ARG A 215 -17.17 -0.33 -1.79
N VAL A 216 -16.36 -1.03 -1.00
CA VAL A 216 -16.57 -2.45 -0.68
C VAL A 216 -17.85 -2.62 0.12
N THR A 217 -18.78 -3.44 -0.38
CA THR A 217 -20.04 -3.82 0.29
C THR A 217 -20.01 -5.25 0.81
N SER A 218 -19.14 -6.10 0.27
CA SER A 218 -18.87 -7.43 0.80
C SER A 218 -17.43 -7.85 0.59
N SER A 219 -16.91 -8.68 1.49
CA SER A 219 -15.69 -9.44 1.30
C SER A 219 -16.01 -10.91 1.56
N THR A 220 -15.88 -11.72 0.51
CA THR A 220 -16.25 -13.13 0.48
C THR A 220 -14.99 -13.97 0.42
N ARG A 221 -14.77 -14.83 1.40
CA ARG A 221 -13.81 -15.92 1.31
C ARG A 221 -14.54 -17.17 0.85
N ALA A 222 -14.19 -17.65 -0.34
CA ALA A 222 -14.78 -18.86 -0.89
C ALA A 222 -14.41 -20.07 -0.02
N ASN A 223 -15.39 -20.94 0.26
CA ASN A 223 -15.15 -22.19 0.98
C ASN A 223 -16.02 -23.31 0.41
N ALA A 224 -15.43 -24.05 -0.53
CA ALA A 224 -16.05 -25.19 -1.19
C ALA A 224 -15.75 -26.54 -0.50
N SER A 225 -15.17 -26.54 0.70
CA SER A 225 -14.87 -27.80 1.41
C SER A 225 -16.15 -28.58 1.73
N ALA A 226 -16.12 -29.90 1.52
CA ALA A 226 -17.26 -30.77 1.81
C ALA A 226 -17.70 -30.65 3.28
N GLY A 227 -19.00 -30.42 3.52
CA GLY A 227 -19.56 -30.20 4.86
C GLY A 227 -19.37 -28.78 5.43
N SER A 228 -18.77 -27.86 4.67
CA SER A 228 -18.73 -26.44 5.01
C SER A 228 -20.14 -25.81 4.96
N PRO A 229 -20.45 -24.82 5.82
CA PRO A 229 -21.65 -23.98 5.67
C PRO A 229 -21.61 -23.07 4.43
N GLY A 230 -20.56 -23.15 3.61
CA GLY A 230 -20.34 -22.34 2.42
C GLY A 230 -19.37 -21.19 2.69
N ASP A 231 -19.47 -20.16 1.86
CA ASP A 231 -18.56 -19.01 1.88
C ASP A 231 -18.69 -18.18 3.16
N ALA A 232 -17.57 -17.63 3.62
CA ALA A 232 -17.56 -16.67 4.72
C ALA A 232 -17.64 -15.25 4.17
N VAL A 233 -18.78 -14.59 4.36
CA VAL A 233 -19.02 -13.23 3.86
C VAL A 233 -19.04 -12.21 5.01
N THR A 234 -18.12 -11.25 4.96
CA THR A 234 -18.20 -10.04 5.78
C THR A 234 -18.91 -8.96 4.96
N ARG A 235 -19.91 -8.29 5.53
CA ARG A 235 -20.75 -7.31 4.83
C ARG A 235 -20.59 -5.91 5.41
N PHE A 236 -20.55 -4.93 4.54
CA PHE A 236 -20.35 -3.52 4.86
C PHE A 236 -21.55 -2.70 4.40
N ALA A 237 -21.97 -1.73 5.21
CA ALA A 237 -22.97 -0.75 4.83
C ALA A 237 -22.53 0.65 5.25
N TYR A 238 -22.95 1.64 4.46
CA TYR A 238 -22.58 3.05 4.64
C TYR A 238 -23.85 3.93 4.73
N PRO A 239 -24.55 3.93 5.88
CA PRO A 239 -25.81 4.68 6.02
C PRO A 239 -25.66 6.19 5.83
N THR A 240 -24.50 6.74 6.21
CA THR A 240 -24.13 8.14 6.05
C THR A 240 -22.67 8.26 5.62
N SER A 241 -22.22 9.46 5.24
CA SER A 241 -20.81 9.73 4.94
C SER A 241 -19.87 9.58 6.14
N THR A 242 -20.42 9.54 7.36
CA THR A 242 -19.68 9.48 8.62
C THR A 242 -19.90 8.17 9.39
N GLN A 243 -20.57 7.18 8.78
CA GLN A 243 -20.91 5.93 9.45
C GLN A 243 -20.65 4.72 8.56
N THR A 244 -19.88 3.76 9.10
CA THR A 244 -19.64 2.45 8.48
C THR A 244 -20.11 1.35 9.41
N LEU A 245 -20.89 0.42 8.88
CA LEU A 245 -21.39 -0.75 9.59
C LEU A 245 -20.71 -2.01 9.06
N VAL A 246 -20.30 -2.91 9.95
CA VAL A 246 -19.64 -4.16 9.59
C VAL A 246 -20.35 -5.34 10.27
N ALA A 247 -20.88 -6.26 9.48
CA ALA A 247 -21.47 -7.50 9.96
C ALA A 247 -20.62 -8.71 9.52
N GLY A 248 -20.34 -9.61 10.47
CA GLY A 248 -19.53 -10.79 10.23
C GLY A 248 -20.29 -11.95 9.54
N PRO A 249 -19.56 -12.99 9.11
CA PRO A 249 -20.13 -14.16 8.43
C PRO A 249 -21.05 -15.00 9.32
N ASN A 250 -20.96 -14.86 10.63
CA ASN A 250 -21.79 -15.57 11.62
C ASN A 250 -23.15 -14.89 11.89
N THR A 251 -23.48 -13.82 11.16
CA THR A 251 -24.78 -13.15 11.22
C THR A 251 -25.75 -13.75 10.18
N ASP A 252 -27.05 -13.48 10.33
CA ASP A 252 -28.04 -13.83 9.30
C ASP A 252 -27.71 -13.08 8.00
N GLN A 253 -27.23 -13.82 7.00
CA GLN A 253 -26.80 -13.27 5.72
C GLN A 253 -27.96 -12.76 4.86
N THR A 254 -29.21 -13.11 5.19
CA THR A 254 -30.42 -12.68 4.46
C THR A 254 -30.95 -11.33 4.91
N GLN A 255 -30.58 -10.89 6.12
CA GLN A 255 -31.03 -9.63 6.69
C GLN A 255 -30.07 -8.49 6.37
N ALA A 256 -30.58 -7.25 6.30
CA ALA A 256 -29.74 -6.07 6.11
C ALA A 256 -28.67 -5.96 7.21
N VAL A 257 -27.50 -5.41 6.87
CA VAL A 257 -26.40 -5.21 7.84
C VAL A 257 -26.89 -4.46 9.08
N SER A 258 -27.79 -3.47 8.92
CA SER A 258 -28.35 -2.68 10.02
C SER A 258 -29.23 -3.47 10.99
N ALA A 259 -29.75 -4.63 10.58
CA ALA A 259 -30.69 -5.47 11.32
C ALA A 259 -30.05 -6.66 12.05
N VAL A 260 -28.74 -6.87 11.90
CA VAL A 260 -27.99 -7.96 12.52
C VAL A 260 -26.92 -7.42 13.48
N PRO A 261 -26.35 -8.27 14.37
CA PRO A 261 -25.21 -7.88 15.19
C PRO A 261 -24.06 -7.33 14.33
N ARG A 262 -23.54 -6.15 14.68
CA ARG A 262 -22.59 -5.40 13.85
C ARG A 262 -21.68 -4.50 14.65
N THR A 263 -20.49 -4.25 14.11
CA THR A 263 -19.64 -3.15 14.58
C THR A 263 -20.02 -1.87 13.84
N THR A 264 -20.20 -0.77 14.58
CA THR A 264 -20.49 0.56 14.04
C THR A 264 -19.28 1.47 14.26
N TYR A 265 -18.72 1.98 13.17
CA TYR A 265 -17.69 3.01 13.19
C TYR A 265 -18.34 4.38 12.94
N GLN A 266 -17.97 5.36 13.74
CA GLN A 266 -18.19 6.77 13.44
C GLN A 266 -16.88 7.37 12.97
N ILE A 267 -16.90 8.07 11.84
CA ILE A 267 -15.74 8.73 11.26
C ILE A 267 -16.01 10.23 11.12
N ASP A 268 -14.96 11.03 11.28
CA ASP A 268 -15.07 12.47 11.01
C ASP A 268 -15.04 12.78 9.51
N ALA A 269 -15.23 14.06 9.16
CA ALA A 269 -15.16 14.52 7.77
C ALA A 269 -13.76 14.31 7.12
N SER A 270 -12.73 14.01 7.91
CA SER A 270 -11.39 13.68 7.45
C SER A 270 -11.14 12.17 7.38
N GLY A 271 -12.17 11.34 7.56
CA GLY A 271 -12.10 9.88 7.47
C GLY A 271 -11.47 9.19 8.68
N ARG A 272 -11.24 9.90 9.80
CA ARG A 272 -10.66 9.33 11.02
C ARG A 272 -11.75 8.73 11.90
N VAL A 273 -11.49 7.54 12.45
CA VAL A 273 -12.41 6.90 13.40
C VAL A 273 -12.45 7.71 14.70
N MET A 274 -13.64 8.21 15.03
CA MET A 274 -13.95 8.92 16.27
C MET A 274 -14.52 8.01 17.36
N SER A 275 -15.27 6.98 16.97
CA SER A 275 -15.79 6.00 17.92
C SER A 275 -16.10 4.67 17.25
N VAL A 276 -15.99 3.61 18.04
CA VAL A 276 -16.36 2.25 17.65
C VAL A 276 -17.34 1.70 18.67
N LEU A 277 -18.46 1.15 18.19
CA LEU A 277 -19.39 0.34 18.99
C LEU A 277 -19.38 -1.08 18.45
N ASP A 278 -18.97 -2.06 19.26
CA ASP A 278 -18.92 -3.46 18.84
C ASP A 278 -20.32 -4.13 18.83
N ALA A 279 -20.40 -5.32 18.25
CA ALA A 279 -21.65 -6.07 18.09
C ALA A 279 -22.30 -6.53 19.41
N VAL A 280 -21.57 -6.46 20.54
CA VAL A 280 -22.08 -6.80 21.88
C VAL A 280 -22.25 -5.57 22.78
N GLY A 281 -22.14 -4.36 22.22
CA GLY A 281 -22.46 -3.10 22.87
C GLY A 281 -21.28 -2.40 23.58
N ARG A 282 -20.03 -2.84 23.42
CA ARG A 282 -18.88 -2.12 24.00
C ARG A 282 -18.44 -0.98 23.10
N SER A 283 -18.12 0.16 23.70
CA SER A 283 -17.70 1.37 22.97
C SER A 283 -16.28 1.81 23.32
N LYS A 284 -15.63 2.47 22.34
CA LYS A 284 -14.37 3.20 22.50
C LYS A 284 -14.42 4.49 21.69
N SER A 285 -13.94 5.58 22.25
CA SER A 285 -13.79 6.91 21.63
C SER A 285 -12.37 7.42 21.80
#